data_AF-A0A254S179-F1
#
_entry.id   AF-A0A254S179-F1
#
_cell.length_a   1.000
_cell.length_b   1.000
_cell.length_c   1.000
_cell.angle_alpha   90.00
_cell.angle_beta   90.00
_cell.angle_gamma   90.00
#
_symmetry.space_group_name_H-M   'P 1'
#
loop_
_entity.id
_entity.type
_entity.pdbx_description
1 polymer ?
#
loop_
_entity_poly.entity_id
_entity_poly.type
_entity_poly.pdbx_seq_one_letter_code
_entity_poly.pdbx_strand_id
1 'polypeptide(L)'
;MTPQVQQLYKVLYDKAKSLPNSDALGIMPTHFVGPKSRFKKGLPMFIGRDTYGLGQDKVPLVTDYEYDGLNWLKSRDGYYFDDSSFWRVVGHVLERVRGESYGSNVFHDFYWSDLYKINFRAKQGTTQGLRSNQINECAQLLLAEMDDLDPCVSVFLTGVYEGEKKGVGRFFERWEPRGQLKSKNDSTGEFTLVDGSGTMHRCIVVPHPQGKVQEEIIQKICSLWK
;
A
#
# COMPACT_ATOMS: atom_id res chain seq x y z
N MET A 1 -8.00 12.30 -7.89
CA MET A 1 -6.73 11.77 -8.38
C MET A 1 -6.30 12.59 -9.59
N THR A 2 -5.02 12.93 -9.74
CA THR A 2 -4.55 13.72 -10.89
C THR A 2 -4.62 12.94 -12.21
N PRO A 3 -4.70 13.62 -13.37
CA PRO A 3 -4.61 12.97 -14.69
C PRO A 3 -3.33 12.15 -14.87
N GLN A 4 -2.23 12.55 -14.23
CA GLN A 4 -0.96 11.83 -14.27
C GLN A 4 -1.06 10.45 -13.61
N VAL A 5 -1.64 10.37 -12.41
CA VAL A 5 -1.82 9.09 -11.70
C VAL A 5 -2.81 8.20 -12.45
N GLN A 6 -3.89 8.76 -13.01
CA GLN A 6 -4.81 8.02 -13.88
C GLN A 6 -4.10 7.41 -15.10
N GLN A 7 -3.24 8.18 -15.75
CA GLN A 7 -2.47 7.71 -16.91
C GLN A 7 -1.51 6.58 -16.52
N LEU A 8 -0.85 6.66 -15.36
CA LEU A 8 0.03 5.58 -14.87
C LEU A 8 -0.75 4.29 -14.60
N TYR A 9 -1.95 4.41 -14.01
CA TYR A 9 -2.85 3.27 -13.85
C TYR A 9 -3.24 2.63 -15.18
N LYS A 10 -3.56 3.46 -16.19
CA LYS A 10 -3.88 2.98 -17.54
C LYS A 10 -2.71 2.24 -18.18
N VAL A 11 -1.50 2.78 -18.09
CA VAL A 11 -0.29 2.12 -18.63
C VAL A 11 -0.05 0.76 -17.97
N LEU A 12 -0.20 0.68 -16.64
CA LEU A 12 -0.10 -0.58 -15.90
C LEU A 12 -1.17 -1.59 -16.32
N TYR A 13 -2.40 -1.12 -16.56
CA TYR A 13 -3.52 -1.94 -17.00
C TYR A 13 -3.29 -2.53 -18.39
N ASP A 14 -2.89 -1.68 -19.34
CA ASP A 14 -2.64 -2.10 -20.72
C ASP A 14 -1.48 -3.11 -20.78
N LYS A 15 -0.43 -2.90 -19.98
CA LYS A 15 0.66 -3.87 -19.79
C LYS A 15 0.16 -5.20 -19.24
N ALA A 16 -0.65 -5.18 -18.18
CA ALA A 16 -1.19 -6.40 -17.57
C ALA A 16 -2.05 -7.21 -18.55
N LYS A 17 -2.85 -6.53 -19.38
CA LYS A 17 -3.66 -7.16 -20.45
C LYS A 17 -2.82 -7.79 -21.57
N SER A 18 -1.65 -7.26 -21.86
CA SER A 18 -0.78 -7.76 -22.94
C SER A 18 -0.04 -9.07 -22.64
N LEU A 19 -0.10 -9.56 -21.40
CA LEU A 19 0.65 -10.75 -20.98
C LEU A 19 0.02 -12.06 -21.49
N PRO A 20 0.80 -13.00 -22.08
CA PRO A 20 0.30 -14.30 -22.56
C PRO A 20 -0.31 -15.12 -21.42
N ASN A 21 -1.46 -15.77 -21.66
CA ASN A 21 -2.28 -16.44 -20.63
C ASN A 21 -2.71 -15.49 -19.51
N SER A 22 -3.28 -14.34 -19.88
CA SER A 22 -3.68 -13.20 -19.03
C SER A 22 -4.68 -13.57 -17.93
N ASP A 23 -4.17 -14.28 -16.94
CA ASP A 23 -4.74 -14.52 -15.65
C ASP A 23 -4.44 -13.32 -14.73
N ALA A 24 -4.13 -12.13 -15.27
CA ALA A 24 -4.10 -10.90 -14.49
C ALA A 24 -5.51 -10.70 -13.95
N LEU A 25 -5.66 -10.92 -12.65
CA LEU A 25 -6.94 -10.89 -11.97
C LEU A 25 -7.50 -9.47 -12.08
N GLY A 26 -6.68 -8.45 -11.83
CA GLY A 26 -7.00 -7.03 -12.02
C GLY A 26 -5.98 -6.11 -11.37
N ILE A 27 -6.25 -4.81 -11.44
CA ILE A 27 -5.48 -3.78 -10.75
C ILE A 27 -6.11 -3.45 -9.40
N MET A 28 -5.26 -3.25 -8.39
CA MET A 28 -5.61 -2.76 -7.06
C MET A 28 -5.18 -1.30 -6.91
N PRO A 29 -6.12 -0.36 -7.05
CA PRO A 29 -5.81 1.06 -6.94
C PRO A 29 -5.65 1.53 -5.49
N THR A 30 -5.26 2.79 -5.27
CA THR A 30 -5.38 3.40 -3.92
C THR A 30 -6.84 3.68 -3.58
N HIS A 31 -7.20 3.44 -2.33
CA HIS A 31 -8.56 3.38 -1.84
C HIS A 31 -8.78 4.23 -0.59
N PHE A 32 -10.05 4.62 -0.41
CA PHE A 32 -10.58 5.05 0.88
C PHE A 32 -11.17 3.87 1.62
N VAL A 33 -11.16 3.94 2.95
CA VAL A 33 -11.91 3.00 3.77
C VAL A 33 -12.99 3.74 4.53
N GLY A 34 -14.22 3.22 4.47
CA GLY A 34 -15.38 3.67 5.24
C GLY A 34 -16.34 4.64 4.52
N PRO A 35 -17.63 4.64 4.90
CA PRO A 35 -18.69 5.42 4.26
C PRO A 35 -18.56 6.93 4.50
N LYS A 36 -17.80 7.35 5.52
CA LYS A 36 -17.58 8.76 5.88
C LYS A 36 -16.34 9.37 5.22
N SER A 37 -15.52 8.56 4.56
CA SER A 37 -14.25 9.01 4.00
C SER A 37 -14.41 10.05 2.91
N ARG A 38 -13.57 11.07 2.96
CA ARG A 38 -13.53 12.15 1.98
C ARG A 38 -12.15 12.25 1.36
N PHE A 39 -12.12 12.61 0.08
CA PHE A 39 -10.86 13.01 -0.54
C PHE A 39 -10.36 14.31 0.08
N LYS A 40 -9.18 14.23 0.69
CA LYS A 40 -8.49 15.35 1.32
C LYS A 40 -6.99 15.08 1.31
N LYS A 41 -6.19 16.12 1.08
CA LYS A 41 -4.74 16.04 1.28
C LYS A 41 -4.38 15.97 2.77
N GLY A 42 -3.21 15.43 3.09
CA GLY A 42 -2.71 15.36 4.46
C GLY A 42 -3.33 14.25 5.31
N LEU A 43 -4.02 13.28 4.70
CA LEU A 43 -4.50 12.10 5.43
C LEU A 43 -3.39 11.03 5.52
N PRO A 44 -3.36 10.20 6.56
CA PRO A 44 -2.39 9.13 6.65
C PRO A 44 -2.62 8.09 5.55
N MET A 45 -1.54 7.49 5.07
CA MET A 45 -1.57 6.43 4.07
C MET A 45 -0.97 5.15 4.64
N PHE A 46 -1.68 4.03 4.53
CA PHE A 46 -1.19 2.72 4.91
C PHE A 46 -0.93 1.90 3.64
N ILE A 47 0.24 1.28 3.56
CA ILE A 47 0.70 0.53 2.41
C ILE A 47 0.82 -0.94 2.80
N GLY A 48 0.05 -1.79 2.12
CA GLY A 48 -0.03 -3.22 2.32
C GLY A 48 0.62 -4.04 1.19
N ARG A 49 0.30 -5.34 1.22
CA ARG A 49 0.74 -6.43 0.32
C ARG A 49 2.22 -6.44 -0.04
N ASP A 50 2.95 -7.31 0.67
CA ASP A 50 4.09 -8.07 0.12
C ASP A 50 3.71 -9.56 -0.09
N THR A 51 2.45 -9.84 -0.47
CA THR A 51 2.03 -11.23 -0.77
C THR A 51 2.52 -11.71 -2.14
N TYR A 52 3.54 -11.06 -2.73
CA TYR A 52 4.08 -11.39 -4.05
C TYR A 52 2.99 -11.52 -5.15
N GLY A 53 1.86 -10.83 -5.00
CA GLY A 53 0.70 -10.96 -5.90
C GLY A 53 0.07 -12.36 -5.92
N LEU A 54 0.23 -13.17 -4.87
CA LEU A 54 -0.47 -14.45 -4.68
C LEU A 54 -1.66 -14.22 -3.74
N GLY A 55 -2.74 -13.64 -4.27
CA GLY A 55 -4.00 -13.60 -3.55
C GLY A 55 -4.81 -14.87 -3.82
N GLN A 56 -5.05 -15.69 -2.81
CA GLN A 56 -6.31 -16.46 -2.74
C GLN A 56 -7.50 -15.56 -2.35
N ASP A 57 -7.22 -14.29 -2.03
CA ASP A 57 -8.22 -13.34 -1.57
C ASP A 57 -9.25 -13.06 -2.65
N LYS A 58 -10.52 -13.19 -2.27
CA LYS A 58 -11.70 -12.79 -3.03
C LYS A 58 -11.85 -11.25 -3.05
N VAL A 59 -10.78 -10.52 -3.36
CA VAL A 59 -10.88 -9.09 -3.64
C VAL A 59 -11.42 -8.95 -5.06
N PRO A 60 -12.57 -8.29 -5.27
CA PRO A 60 -13.11 -8.09 -6.59
C PRO A 60 -12.11 -7.27 -7.40
N LEU A 61 -11.92 -7.73 -8.62
CA LEU A 61 -10.85 -7.27 -9.46
C LEU A 61 -11.39 -6.20 -10.38
N VAL A 62 -10.60 -5.15 -10.61
CA VAL A 62 -10.92 -4.19 -11.65
C VAL A 62 -10.61 -4.87 -13.00
N THR A 63 -11.61 -5.58 -13.53
CA THR A 63 -11.55 -6.22 -14.85
C THR A 63 -11.80 -5.21 -15.97
N ASP A 64 -12.56 -4.15 -15.67
CA ASP A 64 -12.81 -3.01 -16.55
C ASP A 64 -12.46 -1.72 -15.81
N TYR A 65 -11.53 -0.94 -16.37
CA TYR A 65 -11.10 0.33 -15.77
C TYR A 65 -12.20 1.38 -15.95
N GLU A 66 -13.20 1.37 -15.07
CA GLU A 66 -14.12 2.48 -14.87
C GLU A 66 -13.70 3.24 -13.60
N TYR A 67 -13.03 4.37 -13.80
CA TYR A 67 -12.44 5.19 -12.73
C TYR A 67 -13.47 5.63 -11.65
N ASP A 68 -14.75 5.78 -12.02
CA ASP A 68 -15.81 6.13 -11.07
C ASP A 68 -16.16 4.99 -10.08
N GLY A 69 -15.67 3.77 -10.34
CA GLY A 69 -15.81 2.59 -9.49
C GLY A 69 -14.75 2.43 -8.39
N LEU A 70 -13.79 3.36 -8.27
CA LEU A 70 -12.68 3.30 -7.29
C LEU A 70 -13.12 3.39 -5.81
N ASN A 71 -14.41 3.66 -5.58
CA ASN A 71 -15.10 3.53 -4.31
C ASN A 71 -15.67 2.12 -4.09
N TRP A 72 -14.90 1.06 -4.32
CA TRP A 72 -15.35 -0.33 -4.15
C TRP A 72 -15.87 -0.67 -2.74
N LEU A 73 -15.50 0.13 -1.73
CA LEU A 73 -16.03 -0.04 -0.37
C LEU A 73 -17.46 0.46 -0.21
N LYS A 74 -18.01 1.25 -1.16
CA LYS A 74 -19.44 1.60 -1.16
C LYS A 74 -20.34 0.40 -1.45
N SER A 75 -19.81 -0.69 -2.03
CA SER A 75 -20.60 -1.85 -2.46
C SER A 75 -20.36 -3.13 -1.65
N ARG A 76 -19.56 -3.09 -0.58
CA ARG A 76 -19.40 -4.23 0.33
C ARG A 76 -19.74 -3.83 1.75
N ASP A 77 -20.95 -4.18 2.18
CA ASP A 77 -21.23 -4.41 3.59
C ASP A 77 -20.25 -5.47 4.11
N GLY A 78 -19.55 -5.17 5.21
CA GLY A 78 -18.80 -6.18 5.96
C GLY A 78 -17.42 -6.53 5.40
N TYR A 79 -16.53 -5.55 5.20
CA TYR A 79 -15.11 -5.89 5.22
C TYR A 79 -14.75 -6.33 6.64
N TYR A 80 -14.34 -7.60 6.82
CA TYR A 80 -13.94 -8.15 8.12
C TYR A 80 -12.58 -7.57 8.55
N PHE A 81 -12.57 -6.32 8.98
CA PHE A 81 -11.37 -5.65 9.50
C PHE A 81 -10.78 -6.38 10.72
N ASP A 82 -11.60 -7.17 11.42
CA ASP A 82 -11.17 -8.00 12.54
C ASP A 82 -10.51 -9.31 12.11
N ASP A 83 -10.67 -9.79 10.88
CA ASP A 83 -10.08 -11.07 10.44
C ASP A 83 -8.66 -10.90 9.90
N SER A 84 -8.40 -9.77 9.26
CA SER A 84 -7.10 -9.45 8.68
C SER A 84 -6.16 -8.82 9.69
N SER A 85 -4.96 -9.39 9.86
CA SER A 85 -3.92 -8.80 10.69
C SER A 85 -3.49 -7.40 10.22
N PHE A 86 -3.56 -7.13 8.92
CA PHE A 86 -3.31 -5.80 8.38
C PHE A 86 -4.35 -4.80 8.88
N TRP A 87 -5.64 -5.11 8.76
CA TRP A 87 -6.71 -4.19 9.13
C TRP A 87 -6.82 -3.98 10.64
N ARG A 88 -6.57 -5.01 11.45
CA ARG A 88 -6.47 -4.87 12.91
C ARG A 88 -5.38 -3.88 13.32
N VAL A 89 -4.18 -3.98 12.74
CA VAL A 89 -3.09 -3.03 13.02
C VAL A 89 -3.46 -1.62 12.59
N VAL A 90 -3.98 -1.43 11.37
CA VAL A 90 -4.43 -0.11 10.88
C VAL A 90 -5.47 0.49 11.82
N GLY A 91 -6.49 -0.28 12.19
CA GLY A 91 -7.57 0.19 13.05
C GLY A 91 -7.09 0.62 14.43
N HIS A 92 -6.24 -0.18 15.10
CA HIS A 92 -5.70 0.16 16.41
C HIS A 92 -4.68 1.31 16.38
N VAL A 93 -3.94 1.48 15.28
CA VAL A 93 -3.11 2.67 15.11
C VAL A 93 -4.00 3.90 15.00
N LEU A 94 -4.99 3.88 14.11
CA LEU A 94 -5.91 5.00 13.92
C LEU A 94 -6.67 5.35 15.21
N GLU A 95 -7.10 4.33 15.96
CA GLU A 95 -7.71 4.46 17.29
C GLU A 95 -6.84 5.30 18.22
N ARG A 96 -5.56 4.90 18.38
CA ARG A 96 -4.63 5.53 19.31
C ARG A 96 -4.22 6.93 18.89
N VAL A 97 -3.94 7.13 17.61
CA VAL A 97 -3.44 8.42 17.10
C VAL A 97 -4.55 9.46 17.00
N ARG A 98 -5.82 9.04 16.91
CA ARG A 98 -6.98 9.94 16.89
C ARG A 98 -7.68 10.05 18.23
N GLY A 99 -7.43 9.15 19.18
CA GLY A 99 -8.15 9.10 20.45
C GLY A 99 -9.60 8.67 20.28
N GLU A 100 -9.89 7.84 19.28
CA GLU A 100 -11.22 7.29 18.99
C GLU A 100 -11.37 5.91 19.62
N SER A 101 -12.59 5.35 19.66
CA SER A 101 -12.79 3.95 20.05
C SER A 101 -12.67 3.03 18.84
N TYR A 102 -12.02 1.87 19.01
CA TYR A 102 -11.95 0.86 17.94
C TYR A 102 -13.34 0.41 17.48
N GLY A 103 -13.52 0.39 16.17
CA GLY A 103 -14.76 -0.03 15.50
C GLY A 103 -14.80 0.45 14.06
N SER A 104 -15.91 0.19 13.36
CA SER A 104 -16.06 0.57 11.94
C SER A 104 -15.87 2.07 11.68
N ASN A 105 -16.16 2.92 12.67
CA ASN A 105 -15.99 4.36 12.56
C ASN A 105 -14.53 4.78 12.50
N VAL A 106 -13.57 4.04 13.07
CA VAL A 106 -12.15 4.44 13.05
C VAL A 106 -11.58 4.42 11.64
N PHE A 107 -12.16 3.59 10.78
CA PHE A 107 -11.80 3.47 9.38
C PHE A 107 -12.46 4.56 8.55
N HIS A 108 -12.08 5.81 8.79
CA HIS A 108 -12.42 6.94 7.94
C HIS A 108 -11.18 7.81 7.70
N ASP A 109 -11.20 8.63 6.66
CA ASP A 109 -10.20 9.69 6.41
C ASP A 109 -8.75 9.18 6.46
N PHE A 110 -8.48 8.08 5.77
CA PHE A 110 -7.13 7.60 5.47
C PHE A 110 -7.09 6.94 4.10
N TYR A 111 -5.89 6.81 3.55
CA TYR A 111 -5.62 6.13 2.30
C TYR A 111 -5.06 4.74 2.54
N TRP A 112 -5.53 3.76 1.78
CA TRP A 112 -4.89 2.45 1.68
C TRP A 112 -4.39 2.20 0.27
N SER A 113 -3.16 1.71 0.16
CA SER A 113 -2.51 1.36 -1.10
C SER A 113 -1.73 0.06 -0.94
N ASP A 114 -1.28 -0.52 -2.05
CA ASP A 114 -0.45 -1.71 -2.07
C ASP A 114 0.86 -1.46 -2.82
N LEU A 115 1.94 -2.13 -2.39
CA LEU A 115 3.23 -2.09 -3.09
C LEU A 115 3.17 -2.66 -4.51
N TYR A 116 2.34 -3.68 -4.71
CA TYR A 116 2.09 -4.28 -6.01
C TYR A 116 0.65 -4.05 -6.41
N LYS A 117 0.47 -3.49 -7.60
CA LYS A 117 -0.84 -3.06 -8.10
C LYS A 117 -1.52 -4.13 -8.94
N ILE A 118 -0.78 -5.13 -9.42
CA ILE A 118 -1.31 -6.19 -10.29
C ILE A 118 -1.33 -7.52 -9.54
N ASN A 119 -2.50 -8.16 -9.51
CA ASN A 119 -2.67 -9.51 -8.99
C ASN A 119 -2.68 -10.53 -10.15
N PHE A 120 -1.94 -11.65 -10.04
CA PHE A 120 -1.87 -12.68 -11.08
C PHE A 120 -2.46 -14.00 -10.58
N ARG A 121 -3.36 -14.63 -11.34
CA ARG A 121 -3.86 -16.00 -11.17
C ARG A 121 -2.90 -16.98 -11.81
N ALA A 122 -1.63 -16.95 -11.44
CA ALA A 122 -0.66 -17.88 -12.00
C ALA A 122 -0.31 -19.00 -11.01
N LYS A 123 -0.14 -20.21 -11.53
CA LYS A 123 0.46 -21.35 -10.82
C LYS A 123 1.87 -20.96 -10.35
N GLN A 124 2.31 -21.48 -9.21
CA GLN A 124 3.67 -21.22 -8.70
C GLN A 124 4.72 -21.49 -9.80
N GLY A 125 5.55 -20.49 -10.11
CA GLY A 125 6.67 -20.62 -11.07
C GLY A 125 6.70 -19.60 -12.22
N THR A 126 5.56 -19.23 -12.81
CA THR A 126 5.52 -18.28 -13.96
C THR A 126 5.47 -16.80 -13.57
N THR A 127 5.29 -16.50 -12.28
CA THR A 127 5.07 -15.15 -11.76
C THR A 127 6.34 -14.37 -11.43
N GLN A 128 7.50 -15.02 -11.31
CA GLN A 128 8.70 -14.36 -10.82
C GLN A 128 9.22 -13.28 -11.77
N GLY A 129 9.22 -13.54 -13.09
CA GLY A 129 9.58 -12.53 -14.09
C GLY A 129 8.60 -11.35 -14.12
N LEU A 130 7.30 -11.62 -14.04
CA LEU A 130 6.25 -10.59 -14.02
C LEU A 130 6.31 -9.70 -12.77
N ARG A 131 6.67 -10.28 -11.62
CA ARG A 131 6.88 -9.55 -10.35
C ARG A 131 8.05 -8.58 -10.43
N SER A 132 9.19 -9.03 -10.94
CA SER A 132 10.37 -8.17 -11.13
C SER A 132 10.08 -7.07 -12.15
N ASN A 133 9.25 -7.35 -13.14
CA ASN A 133 8.94 -6.40 -14.20
C ASN A 133 7.93 -5.31 -13.81
N GLN A 134 7.08 -5.52 -12.80
CA GLN A 134 6.10 -4.50 -12.38
C GLN A 134 6.57 -3.61 -11.22
N ILE A 135 7.69 -3.96 -10.57
CA ILE A 135 8.10 -3.30 -9.31
C ILE A 135 8.38 -1.81 -9.52
N ASN A 136 9.05 -1.46 -10.63
CA ASN A 136 9.41 -0.08 -10.92
C ASN A 136 8.17 0.74 -11.25
N GLU A 137 7.25 0.21 -12.05
CA GLU A 137 6.00 0.89 -12.40
C GLU A 137 5.07 1.01 -11.20
N CYS A 138 4.97 -0.01 -10.35
CA CYS A 138 4.16 0.06 -9.13
C CYS A 138 4.76 1.05 -8.12
N ALA A 139 6.09 1.10 -8.00
CA ALA A 139 6.76 2.07 -7.14
C ALA A 139 6.61 3.52 -7.67
N GLN A 140 6.74 3.72 -8.98
CA GLN A 140 6.47 5.01 -9.62
C GLN A 140 5.03 5.45 -9.43
N LEU A 141 4.08 4.52 -9.57
CA LEU A 141 2.68 4.80 -9.31
C LEU A 141 2.44 5.14 -7.84
N LEU A 142 3.03 4.38 -6.91
CA LEU A 142 2.91 4.65 -5.48
C LEU A 142 3.45 6.04 -5.11
N LEU A 143 4.60 6.44 -5.65
CA LEU A 143 5.10 7.80 -5.48
C LEU A 143 4.14 8.84 -6.04
N ALA A 144 3.64 8.65 -7.26
CA ALA A 144 2.72 9.59 -7.87
C ALA A 144 1.41 9.71 -7.06
N GLU A 145 0.97 8.62 -6.42
CA GLU A 145 -0.14 8.66 -5.47
C GLU A 145 0.22 9.46 -4.22
N MET A 146 1.41 9.27 -3.66
CA MET A 146 1.86 10.07 -2.52
C MET A 146 1.95 11.55 -2.88
N ASP A 147 2.41 11.91 -4.08
CA ASP A 147 2.45 13.31 -4.55
C ASP A 147 1.05 13.93 -4.69
N ASP A 148 0.11 13.17 -5.25
CA ASP A 148 -1.26 13.62 -5.48
C ASP A 148 -2.04 13.76 -4.17
N LEU A 149 -1.90 12.76 -3.29
CA LEU A 149 -2.62 12.65 -2.03
C LEU A 149 -1.97 13.45 -0.90
N ASP A 150 -0.68 13.75 -1.01
CA ASP A 150 0.11 14.49 -0.03
C ASP A 150 -0.10 13.96 1.40
N PRO A 151 0.20 12.67 1.68
CA PRO A 151 -0.11 12.07 2.97
C PRO A 151 0.78 12.66 4.07
N CYS A 152 0.21 12.91 5.24
CA CYS A 152 0.98 13.42 6.38
C CYS A 152 2.01 12.40 6.91
N VAL A 153 1.74 11.10 6.70
CA VAL A 153 2.65 10.00 6.98
C VAL A 153 2.23 8.79 6.14
N SER A 154 3.22 8.05 5.64
CA SER A 154 3.02 6.80 4.92
C SER A 154 3.58 5.61 5.70
N VAL A 155 2.73 4.66 6.08
CA VAL A 155 3.09 3.49 6.88
C VAL A 155 3.12 2.24 6.02
N PHE A 156 4.30 1.68 5.82
CA PHE A 156 4.55 0.46 5.07
C PHE A 156 4.49 -0.75 6.01
N LEU A 157 3.42 -1.53 5.93
CA LEU A 157 3.23 -2.79 6.67
C LEU A 157 3.80 -3.98 5.89
N THR A 158 5.01 -3.82 5.39
CA THR A 158 5.63 -4.68 4.37
C THR A 158 7.12 -4.92 4.62
N GLY A 159 7.64 -4.48 5.76
CA GLY A 159 9.01 -4.73 6.17
C GLY A 159 9.25 -6.18 6.58
N VAL A 160 10.52 -6.57 6.57
CA VAL A 160 11.00 -7.76 7.27
C VAL A 160 11.65 -7.27 8.57
N TYR A 161 11.06 -7.60 9.73
CA TYR A 161 11.87 -7.76 10.95
C TYR A 161 12.07 -9.25 11.13
N GLU A 162 13.31 -9.68 11.02
CA GLU A 162 13.94 -10.55 12.02
C GLU A 162 15.44 -10.57 11.74
N GLY A 163 16.22 -10.87 12.77
CA GLY A 163 17.67 -10.67 12.84
C GLY A 163 18.43 -11.13 11.61
N GLU A 164 19.53 -10.41 11.35
CA GLU A 164 20.46 -10.56 10.22
C GLU A 164 20.15 -9.67 9.01
N LYS A 165 20.39 -8.37 9.22
CA LYS A 165 20.67 -7.34 8.20
C LYS A 165 19.51 -7.04 7.23
N LYS A 166 19.23 -5.73 7.14
CA LYS A 166 18.40 -5.01 6.16
C LYS A 166 16.95 -4.74 6.57
N GLY A 167 16.80 -3.69 7.38
CA GLY A 167 15.56 -2.90 7.44
C GLY A 167 15.32 -2.16 6.12
N VAL A 168 14.06 -1.79 5.87
CA VAL A 168 13.50 -1.34 4.59
C VAL A 168 13.56 -2.46 3.54
N GLY A 169 12.40 -3.11 3.33
CA GLY A 169 12.28 -4.37 2.61
C GLY A 169 12.92 -4.38 1.22
N ARG A 170 13.18 -5.59 0.71
CA ARG A 170 13.71 -5.87 -0.65
C ARG A 170 13.03 -5.07 -1.76
N PHE A 171 11.81 -4.59 -1.54
CA PHE A 171 11.10 -3.67 -2.41
C PHE A 171 11.94 -2.43 -2.75
N PHE A 172 12.50 -1.73 -1.76
CA PHE A 172 13.29 -0.52 -1.98
C PHE A 172 14.70 -0.79 -2.51
N GLU A 173 15.24 -1.98 -2.28
CA GLU A 173 16.52 -2.39 -2.88
C GLU A 173 16.37 -2.72 -4.38
N ARG A 174 15.20 -3.20 -4.78
CA ARG A 174 14.88 -3.60 -6.17
C ARG A 174 14.23 -2.50 -6.98
N TRP A 175 13.53 -1.59 -6.32
CA TRP A 175 13.15 -0.34 -6.91
C TRP A 175 14.43 0.40 -7.24
N GLU A 176 14.74 0.56 -8.53
CA GLU A 176 15.96 1.25 -8.97
C GLU A 176 16.05 2.58 -8.22
N PRO A 177 17.07 2.79 -7.36
CA PRO A 177 17.19 4.03 -6.61
C PRO A 177 17.64 5.12 -7.58
N ARG A 178 16.69 5.77 -8.25
CA ARG A 178 16.92 7.01 -9.00
C ARG A 178 16.94 8.21 -8.03
N GLY A 179 17.59 8.06 -6.89
CA GLY A 179 17.73 9.11 -5.88
C GLY A 179 16.49 9.38 -5.02
N GLN A 180 15.46 8.52 -5.06
CA GLN A 180 14.24 8.75 -4.27
C GLN A 180 14.39 8.46 -2.79
N LEU A 181 15.24 7.53 -2.36
CA LEU A 181 15.51 7.35 -0.93
C LEU A 181 16.47 8.45 -0.45
N LYS A 182 15.94 9.43 0.28
CA LYS A 182 16.73 10.58 0.76
C LYS A 182 17.40 10.32 2.10
N SER A 183 16.71 9.65 3.01
CA SER A 183 17.21 9.33 4.35
C SER A 183 16.56 8.05 4.86
N LYS A 184 17.26 7.38 5.77
CA LYS A 184 16.82 6.13 6.39
C LYS A 184 17.37 6.05 7.80
N ASN A 185 16.52 5.68 8.74
CA ASN A 185 16.89 5.33 10.09
C ASN A 185 16.62 3.84 10.31
N ASP A 186 17.68 3.02 10.23
CA ASP A 186 17.58 1.56 10.35
C ASP A 186 17.08 1.09 11.73
N SER A 187 17.32 1.87 12.79
CA SER A 187 16.90 1.49 14.14
C SER A 187 15.42 1.76 14.39
N THR A 188 14.88 2.84 13.81
CA THR A 188 13.45 3.19 13.96
C THR A 188 12.60 2.65 12.82
N GLY A 189 13.16 2.40 11.64
CA GLY A 189 12.39 2.10 10.44
C GLY A 189 11.78 3.34 9.78
N GLU A 190 12.16 4.56 10.18
CA GLU A 190 11.77 5.78 9.47
C GLU A 190 12.61 5.96 8.21
N PHE A 191 12.01 6.50 7.16
CA PHE A 191 12.73 6.88 5.95
C PHE A 191 11.99 8.01 5.23
N THR A 192 12.72 8.72 4.38
CA THR A 192 12.16 9.77 3.53
C THR A 192 12.30 9.38 2.07
N LEU A 193 11.17 9.38 1.36
CA LEU A 193 11.16 9.30 -0.10
C LEU A 193 11.10 10.70 -0.69
N VAL A 194 11.66 10.86 -1.88
CA VAL A 194 11.65 12.09 -2.66
C VAL A 194 11.21 11.76 -4.07
N ASP A 195 10.24 12.50 -4.59
CA ASP A 195 9.76 12.33 -5.96
C ASP A 195 10.68 13.05 -6.98
N GLY A 196 10.24 13.08 -8.24
CA GLY A 196 10.96 13.80 -9.29
C GLY A 196 10.94 15.33 -9.14
N SER A 197 9.97 15.88 -8.38
CA SER A 197 9.86 17.33 -8.13
C SER A 197 10.65 17.81 -6.90
N GLY A 198 11.09 16.89 -6.05
CA GLY A 198 11.79 17.20 -4.80
C GLY A 198 10.89 17.19 -3.56
N THR A 199 9.61 16.83 -3.70
CA THR A 199 8.66 16.66 -2.61
C THR A 199 9.09 15.53 -1.69
N MET A 200 9.18 15.80 -0.38
CA MET A 200 9.60 14.83 0.63
C MET A 200 8.41 14.13 1.25
N HIS A 201 8.42 12.80 1.19
CA HIS A 201 7.42 11.93 1.79
C HIS A 201 7.98 11.23 3.01
N ARG A 202 7.41 11.54 4.17
CA ARG A 202 7.76 10.87 5.42
C ARG A 202 7.15 9.48 5.47
N CYS A 203 7.99 8.48 5.71
CA CYS A 203 7.58 7.09 5.73
C CYS A 203 8.03 6.36 6.99
N ILE A 204 7.23 5.39 7.41
CA ILE A 204 7.54 4.43 8.49
C ILE A 204 7.43 3.04 7.87
N VAL A 205 8.45 2.19 8.04
CA VAL A 205 8.35 0.76 7.72
C VAL A 205 8.27 -0.07 8.98
N VAL A 206 7.30 -0.97 8.98
CA VAL A 206 7.12 -1.99 10.01
C VAL A 206 6.96 -3.36 9.38
N PRO A 207 7.13 -4.44 10.16
CA PRO A 207 6.95 -5.80 9.66
C PRO A 207 5.54 -6.05 9.15
N HIS A 208 5.40 -6.98 8.20
CA HIS A 208 4.06 -7.47 7.85
C HIS A 208 3.37 -8.10 9.08
N PRO A 209 2.12 -7.72 9.44
CA PRO A 209 1.49 -8.14 10.70
C PRO A 209 1.16 -9.64 10.84
N GLN A 210 1.12 -10.38 9.73
CA GLN A 210 0.74 -11.80 9.74
C GLN A 210 1.77 -12.65 10.49
N GLY A 211 1.32 -13.39 11.49
CA GLY A 211 2.17 -14.27 12.30
C GLY A 211 3.11 -13.53 13.26
N LYS A 212 2.93 -12.22 13.45
CA LYS A 212 3.74 -11.37 14.33
C LYS A 212 2.92 -10.80 15.50
N VAL A 213 3.61 -10.32 16.53
CA VAL A 213 2.99 -9.66 17.69
C VAL A 213 2.50 -8.26 17.27
N GLN A 214 1.19 -8.12 17.08
CA GLN A 214 0.58 -6.91 16.52
C GLN A 214 0.77 -5.68 17.42
N GLU A 215 0.74 -5.86 18.74
CA GLU A 215 0.88 -4.77 19.70
C GLU A 215 2.22 -4.03 19.56
N GLU A 216 3.32 -4.75 19.36
CA GLU A 216 4.64 -4.15 19.16
C GLU A 216 4.68 -3.31 17.88
N ILE A 217 4.03 -3.79 16.81
CA ILE A 217 3.90 -3.07 15.55
C ILE A 217 3.09 -1.77 15.77
N ILE A 218 1.95 -1.87 16.46
CA ILE A 218 1.08 -0.73 16.74
C ILE A 218 1.81 0.32 17.58
N GLN A 219 2.49 -0.08 18.67
CA GLN A 219 3.27 0.83 19.52
C GLN A 219 4.39 1.52 18.75
N LYS A 220 5.08 0.78 17.88
CA LYS A 220 6.13 1.34 17.02
C LYS A 220 5.56 2.41 16.09
N ILE A 221 4.47 2.12 15.38
CA ILE A 221 3.82 3.10 14.49
C ILE A 221 3.38 4.34 15.29
N CYS A 222 2.72 4.16 16.44
CA CYS A 222 2.22 5.27 17.25
C CYS A 222 3.35 6.14 17.82
N SER A 223 4.47 5.55 18.26
CA SER A 223 5.61 6.32 18.78
C SER A 223 6.30 7.17 17.70
N LEU A 224 6.20 6.74 16.44
CA LEU A 224 6.76 7.41 15.26
C LEU A 224 5.74 8.25 14.51
N TRP A 225 4.51 8.46 15.01
CA TRP A 225 3.44 9.13 14.24
C TRP A 225 3.56 10.66 14.18
N LYS A 226 4.37 11.26 15.07
CA LYS A 226 4.42 12.72 15.34
C LYS A 226 4.57 13.60 14.11
#